data_AF-A0A672LMQ4-F1
#
_entry.id   AF-A0A672LMQ4-F1
#
_cell.length_a   1.000
_cell.length_b   1.000
_cell.length_c   1.000
_cell.angle_alpha   90.00
_cell.angle_beta   90.00
_cell.angle_gamma   90.00
#
_symmetry.space_group_name_H-M   'P 1'
#
loop_
_entity.id
_entity.type
_entity.pdbx_description
1 polymer ?
#
loop_
_entity_poly.entity_id
_entity_poly.type
_entity_poly.pdbx_seq_one_letter_code
_entity_poly.pdbx_strand_id
1 'polypeptide(L)'
;MGTRKSQLARIQTDSVASRLKELYPGVHLEIGEDILPTIICMNSLYINLDIVVHSLKDLPTSLPPGFTIGAILQRENPHDAVVLHPKNAALTLDSLPEKSVIGTSSLRRAAQLKKRFPQLEFENIRGNLNTRLKKLDEKDDYAAIILAAAGLKRMGWESRISQILGPEDCMYAVGQGALAVEVRAQDKDILEMVSVLHHPDTVLRCISERAFLKQLEGGCSVPVAVHTEVKGSMLYLTGAVYSLDGADCLKDTMQTVVEIDNKVSESAQTCEHVGVTASSVSSSALEAAEKLGMDLANALLNKGAKDILTTARKLNDAR
;
A
#
# COMPACT_ATOMS: atom_id res chain seq x y z
N MET A 1 16.66 14.61 3.16
CA MET A 1 15.47 13.73 3.13
C MET A 1 14.21 14.56 2.90
N GLY A 2 13.37 14.18 1.95
CA GLY A 2 12.07 14.83 1.67
C GLY A 2 10.90 14.19 2.43
N THR A 3 9.90 14.99 2.80
CA THR A 3 8.67 14.52 3.45
C THR A 3 7.45 15.37 3.08
N ARG A 4 6.25 14.82 3.26
CA ARG A 4 5.00 15.58 3.11
C ARG A 4 4.67 16.29 4.43
N LYS A 5 3.92 17.39 4.37
CA LYS A 5 3.42 18.15 5.54
C LYS A 5 2.61 17.35 6.57
N SER A 6 2.08 16.19 6.21
CA SER A 6 1.19 15.46 7.11
C SER A 6 1.97 14.84 8.28
N GLN A 7 1.40 14.87 9.48
CA GLN A 7 1.99 14.26 10.68
C GLN A 7 2.40 12.80 10.45
N LEU A 8 1.55 12.00 9.78
CA LEU A 8 1.89 10.60 9.47
C LEU A 8 3.11 10.49 8.56
N ALA A 9 3.21 11.33 7.52
CA ALA A 9 4.37 11.32 6.62
C ALA A 9 5.66 11.71 7.35
N ARG A 10 5.57 12.67 8.28
CA ARG A 10 6.70 13.05 9.12
C ARG A 10 7.16 11.89 10.01
N ILE A 11 6.23 11.23 10.72
CA ILE A 11 6.53 10.04 11.53
C ILE A 11 7.17 8.92 10.69
N GLN A 12 6.66 8.68 9.49
CA GLN A 12 7.25 7.70 8.56
C GLN A 12 8.69 8.08 8.19
N THR A 13 8.93 9.36 7.87
CA THR A 13 10.27 9.86 7.51
C THR A 13 11.22 9.78 8.69
N ASP A 14 10.79 10.19 9.88
CA ASP A 14 11.59 10.14 11.11
C ASP A 14 11.95 8.69 11.46
N SER A 15 11.05 7.72 11.23
CA SER A 15 11.34 6.30 11.46
C SER A 15 12.45 5.76 10.54
N VAL A 16 12.43 6.15 9.25
CA VAL A 16 13.48 5.78 8.30
C VAL A 16 14.78 6.50 8.64
N ALA A 17 14.72 7.79 8.97
CA ALA A 17 15.88 8.59 9.35
C ALA A 17 16.57 8.03 10.60
N SER A 18 15.79 7.63 11.61
CA SER A 18 16.31 7.01 12.83
C SER A 18 17.04 5.71 12.51
N ARG A 19 16.46 4.86 11.65
CA ARG A 19 17.09 3.60 11.23
C ARG A 19 18.38 3.82 10.45
N LEU A 20 18.42 4.80 9.55
CA LEU A 20 19.63 5.16 8.81
C LEU A 20 20.72 5.72 9.74
N LYS A 21 20.36 6.52 10.75
CA LYS A 21 21.33 7.02 11.75
C LYS A 21 21.93 5.91 12.60
N GLU A 22 21.14 4.89 12.95
CA GLU A 22 21.66 3.72 13.68
C GLU A 22 22.69 2.94 12.85
N LEU A 23 22.43 2.77 11.55
CA LEU A 23 23.29 2.02 10.63
C LEU A 23 24.51 2.84 10.19
N TYR A 24 24.36 4.15 10.07
CA TYR A 24 25.38 5.09 9.60
C TYR A 24 25.52 6.29 10.56
N PRO A 25 26.11 6.11 11.76
CA PRO A 25 26.20 7.19 12.77
C PRO A 25 27.00 8.42 12.33
N GLY A 26 27.90 8.26 11.33
CA GLY A 26 28.69 9.34 10.76
C GLY A 26 27.99 10.16 9.67
N VAL A 27 26.79 9.75 9.23
CA VAL A 27 26.05 10.45 8.16
C VAL A 27 25.20 11.57 8.76
N HIS A 28 25.36 12.77 8.22
CA HIS A 28 24.52 13.91 8.56
C HIS A 28 23.21 13.84 7.77
N LEU A 29 22.10 13.47 8.43
CA LEU A 29 20.77 13.45 7.82
C LEU A 29 19.98 14.71 8.17
N GLU A 30 19.67 15.50 7.15
CA GLU A 30 18.74 16.63 7.21
C GLU A 30 17.37 16.23 6.65
N ILE A 31 16.30 16.64 7.33
CA ILE A 31 14.94 16.46 6.84
C ILE A 31 14.45 17.83 6.41
N GLY A 32 14.28 18.01 5.10
CA GLY A 32 13.85 19.27 4.53
C GLY A 32 12.47 19.66 5.04
N GLU A 33 12.31 20.94 5.35
CA GLU A 33 10.99 21.55 5.64
C GLU A 33 10.15 21.71 4.36
N ASP A 34 10.77 21.53 3.19
CA ASP A 34 10.15 21.71 1.88
C ASP A 34 9.08 20.66 1.59
N ILE A 35 7.95 21.22 1.17
CA ILE A 35 6.63 20.64 1.21
C ILE A 35 6.42 19.98 -0.14
N LEU A 36 6.51 18.66 -0.22
CA LEU A 36 6.09 17.96 -1.43
C LEU A 36 4.56 18.09 -1.59
N PRO A 37 4.05 18.80 -2.62
CA PRO A 37 2.63 19.04 -2.80
C PRO A 37 1.87 17.77 -3.22
N THR A 38 2.58 16.80 -3.79
CA THR A 38 2.02 15.55 -4.34
C THR A 38 2.87 14.33 -3.97
N ILE A 39 2.25 13.15 -4.10
CA ILE A 39 2.82 11.84 -3.78
C ILE A 39 4.03 11.48 -4.65
N ILE A 40 4.13 12.08 -5.84
CA ILE A 40 5.19 11.85 -6.79
C ILE A 40 6.00 13.14 -6.87
N CYS A 41 7.32 13.05 -6.68
CA CYS A 41 8.27 14.11 -7.02
C CYS A 41 8.35 14.29 -8.54
N MET A 42 7.22 14.62 -9.17
CA MET A 42 7.19 15.04 -10.57
C MET A 42 7.64 16.49 -10.63
N ASN A 43 8.95 16.69 -10.75
CA ASN A 43 9.62 17.70 -11.57
C ASN A 43 11.05 17.92 -11.08
N SER A 44 11.88 18.46 -11.97
CA SER A 44 13.24 18.99 -11.76
C SER A 44 13.38 20.06 -10.65
N LEU A 45 12.40 20.19 -9.74
CA LEU A 45 12.21 21.24 -8.76
C LEU A 45 12.82 20.94 -7.38
N TYR A 46 13.33 19.72 -7.13
CA TYR A 46 13.89 19.34 -5.83
C TYR A 46 15.30 18.77 -5.94
N ILE A 47 16.17 19.50 -6.65
CA ILE A 47 17.58 19.17 -6.93
C ILE A 47 18.39 18.86 -5.64
N ASN A 48 17.91 19.28 -4.46
CA ASN A 48 18.63 19.17 -3.19
C ASN A 48 18.16 18.03 -2.27
N LEU A 49 17.32 17.10 -2.73
CA LEU A 49 16.86 15.96 -1.92
C LEU A 49 17.43 14.65 -2.42
N ASP A 50 18.06 13.86 -1.55
CA ASP A 50 18.63 12.56 -1.92
C ASP A 50 17.64 11.40 -1.83
N ILE A 51 16.78 11.42 -0.80
CA ILE A 51 15.80 10.36 -0.52
C ILE A 51 14.46 10.95 -0.10
N VAL A 52 13.37 10.29 -0.47
CA VAL A 52 12.00 10.64 -0.05
C VAL A 52 11.29 9.40 0.49
N VAL A 53 10.54 9.54 1.58
CA VAL A 53 9.85 8.41 2.23
C VAL A 53 8.35 8.45 1.95
N HIS A 54 7.83 7.30 1.50
CA HIS A 54 6.43 7.14 1.12
C HIS A 54 5.79 5.95 1.81
N SER A 55 4.47 6.01 1.98
CA SER A 55 3.69 4.78 2.07
C SER A 55 3.67 4.14 0.68
N LEU A 56 4.09 2.89 0.53
CA LEU A 56 4.29 2.29 -0.80
C LEU A 56 3.02 2.28 -1.65
N LYS A 57 1.85 2.09 -1.03
CA LYS A 57 0.54 2.13 -1.72
C LYS A 57 0.20 3.46 -2.37
N ASP A 58 0.87 4.54 -1.96
CA ASP A 58 0.66 5.87 -2.54
C ASP A 58 1.47 5.97 -3.86
N LEU A 59 2.61 5.27 -3.98
CA LEU A 59 3.45 5.33 -5.17
C LEU A 59 2.82 4.61 -6.38
N PRO A 60 2.88 5.19 -7.58
CA PRO A 60 2.44 4.53 -8.80
C PRO A 60 3.27 3.27 -9.07
N THR A 61 2.74 2.34 -9.86
CA THR A 61 3.42 1.11 -10.27
C THR A 61 4.53 1.34 -11.29
N SER A 62 4.49 2.47 -12.01
CA SER A 62 5.56 2.97 -12.88
C SER A 62 6.00 4.34 -12.36
N LEU A 63 7.29 4.47 -12.01
CA LEU A 63 7.87 5.74 -11.59
C LEU A 63 8.31 6.57 -12.81
N PRO A 64 8.44 7.91 -12.68
CA PRO A 64 9.02 8.72 -13.75
C PRO A 64 10.47 8.30 -14.06
N PRO A 65 10.93 8.49 -15.31
CA PRO A 65 12.32 8.17 -15.68
C PRO A 65 13.33 8.87 -14.77
N GLY A 66 14.37 8.14 -14.36
CA GLY A 66 15.43 8.65 -13.48
C GLY A 66 15.17 8.46 -11.98
N PHE A 67 14.03 7.90 -11.59
CA PHE A 67 13.70 7.58 -10.20
C PHE A 67 13.42 6.10 -10.01
N THR A 68 13.70 5.59 -8.81
CA THR A 68 13.42 4.20 -8.44
C THR A 68 13.12 4.09 -6.94
N ILE A 69 12.49 3.00 -6.53
CA ILE A 69 12.34 2.63 -5.12
C ILE A 69 13.60 1.88 -4.70
N GLY A 70 14.49 2.57 -3.99
CA GLY A 70 15.75 2.03 -3.51
C GLY A 70 15.63 1.16 -2.26
N ALA A 71 14.52 1.28 -1.51
CA ALA A 71 14.25 0.42 -0.36
C ALA A 71 12.75 0.17 -0.13
N ILE A 72 12.39 -1.07 0.22
CA ILE A 72 11.08 -1.42 0.78
C ILE A 72 11.30 -2.03 2.17
N LEU A 73 10.87 -1.29 3.18
CA LEU A 73 11.07 -1.66 4.58
C LEU A 73 10.14 -2.81 5.01
N GLN A 74 10.47 -3.43 6.14
CA GLN A 74 9.62 -4.44 6.78
C GLN A 74 8.17 -3.96 6.90
N ARG A 75 7.25 -4.81 6.43
CA ARG A 75 5.82 -4.48 6.36
C ARG A 75 5.20 -4.43 7.75
N GLU A 76 4.53 -3.32 8.05
CA GLU A 76 3.56 -3.25 9.14
C GLU A 76 2.26 -3.97 8.78
N ASN A 77 1.34 -4.11 9.74
CA ASN A 77 0.05 -4.77 9.53
C ASN A 77 -0.67 -4.21 8.25
N PRO A 78 -0.84 -5.04 7.21
CA PRO A 78 -1.36 -4.58 5.92
C PRO A 78 -2.89 -4.43 5.91
N HIS A 79 -3.58 -4.96 6.92
CA HIS A 79 -5.04 -5.02 6.95
C HIS A 79 -5.69 -3.64 7.10
N ASP A 80 -6.93 -3.57 6.66
CA ASP A 80 -7.82 -2.47 7.02
C ASP A 80 -8.38 -2.69 8.43
N ALA A 81 -8.69 -1.59 9.10
CA ALA A 81 -9.16 -1.54 10.47
C ALA A 81 -10.42 -0.70 10.57
N VAL A 82 -11.33 -1.13 11.43
CA VAL A 82 -12.54 -0.42 11.80
C VAL A 82 -12.23 0.42 13.04
N VAL A 83 -12.62 1.68 13.00
CA VAL A 83 -12.73 2.53 14.20
C VAL A 83 -14.20 2.86 14.37
N LEU A 84 -14.82 2.34 15.43
CA LEU A 84 -16.21 2.61 15.74
C LEU A 84 -16.37 3.98 16.39
N HIS A 85 -17.53 4.60 16.16
CA HIS A 85 -17.96 5.75 16.92
C HIS A 85 -18.00 5.34 18.42
N PRO A 86 -17.60 6.21 19.37
CA PRO A 86 -17.66 5.92 20.80
C PRO A 86 -18.99 5.33 21.32
N LYS A 87 -20.15 5.70 20.73
CA LYS A 87 -21.48 5.16 21.07
C LYS A 87 -21.64 3.68 20.74
N ASN A 88 -20.81 3.15 19.84
CA ASN A 88 -20.83 1.79 19.33
C ASN A 88 -19.63 0.96 19.82
N ALA A 89 -18.89 1.40 20.84
CA ALA A 89 -17.60 0.83 21.21
C ALA A 89 -17.59 -0.69 21.53
N ALA A 90 -18.75 -1.28 21.85
CA ALA A 90 -18.92 -2.71 22.14
C ALA A 90 -19.39 -3.56 20.95
N LEU A 91 -19.54 -2.96 19.75
CA LEU A 91 -20.09 -3.62 18.56
C LEU A 91 -18.97 -4.04 17.59
N THR A 92 -19.34 -4.76 16.55
CA THR A 92 -18.54 -5.03 15.34
C THR A 92 -19.33 -4.60 14.12
N LEU A 93 -18.74 -4.65 12.92
CA LEU A 93 -19.51 -4.40 11.69
C LEU A 93 -20.72 -5.35 11.55
N ASP A 94 -20.58 -6.62 11.96
CA ASP A 94 -21.67 -7.60 11.90
C ASP A 94 -22.83 -7.26 12.86
N SER A 95 -22.56 -6.60 13.98
CA SER A 95 -23.55 -6.30 15.00
C SER A 95 -24.03 -4.84 15.00
N LEU A 96 -23.57 -4.03 14.05
CA LEU A 96 -24.08 -2.67 13.89
C LEU A 96 -25.56 -2.69 13.45
N PRO A 97 -26.39 -1.75 13.91
CA PRO A 97 -27.76 -1.62 13.43
C PRO A 97 -27.81 -1.49 11.91
N GLU A 98 -28.85 -2.04 11.29
CA GLU A 98 -29.09 -1.87 9.86
C GLU A 98 -29.09 -0.38 9.48
N LYS A 99 -28.59 -0.09 8.29
CA LYS A 99 -28.41 1.27 7.72
C LYS A 99 -27.43 2.15 8.50
N SER A 100 -26.62 1.58 9.39
CA SER A 100 -25.50 2.31 9.99
C SER A 100 -24.53 2.78 8.90
N VAL A 101 -24.13 4.05 8.97
CA VAL A 101 -23.28 4.70 7.96
C VAL A 101 -21.80 4.48 8.28
N ILE A 102 -21.04 3.93 7.33
CA ILE A 102 -19.62 3.63 7.42
C ILE A 102 -18.82 4.59 6.53
N GLY A 103 -17.91 5.36 7.13
CA GLY A 103 -17.10 6.35 6.44
C GLY A 103 -15.87 5.74 5.75
N THR A 104 -15.83 5.78 4.41
CA THR A 104 -14.63 5.48 3.61
C THR A 104 -14.70 6.14 2.23
N SER A 105 -13.61 6.80 1.81
CA SER A 105 -13.45 7.30 0.44
C SER A 105 -12.62 6.40 -0.47
N SER A 106 -12.31 5.18 -0.02
CA SER A 106 -11.65 4.18 -0.87
C SER A 106 -12.70 3.34 -1.58
N LEU A 107 -12.70 3.39 -2.92
CA LEU A 107 -13.58 2.54 -3.75
C LEU A 107 -13.35 1.05 -3.47
N ARG A 108 -12.08 0.64 -3.29
CA ARG A 108 -11.69 -0.72 -2.91
C ARG A 108 -12.36 -1.18 -1.62
N ARG A 109 -12.35 -0.34 -0.58
CA ARG A 109 -12.98 -0.67 0.71
C ARG A 109 -14.50 -0.70 0.57
N ALA A 110 -15.07 0.33 -0.05
CA ALA A 110 -16.52 0.45 -0.21
C ALA A 110 -17.10 -0.74 -0.99
N ALA A 111 -16.50 -1.13 -2.13
CA ALA A 111 -16.98 -2.26 -2.93
C ALA A 111 -16.97 -3.59 -2.15
N GLN A 112 -15.85 -3.91 -1.49
CA GLN A 112 -15.74 -5.14 -0.70
C GLN A 112 -16.72 -5.18 0.47
N LEU A 113 -16.82 -4.08 1.21
CA LEU A 113 -17.63 -4.02 2.41
C LEU A 113 -19.14 -3.92 2.10
N LYS A 114 -19.55 -3.28 1.00
CA LYS A 114 -20.94 -3.35 0.51
C LYS A 114 -21.35 -4.77 0.18
N LYS A 115 -20.46 -5.54 -0.45
CA LYS A 115 -20.69 -6.96 -0.74
C LYS A 115 -20.81 -7.79 0.55
N ARG A 116 -19.92 -7.55 1.52
CA ARG A 116 -19.84 -8.34 2.77
C ARG A 116 -20.90 -7.96 3.80
N PHE A 117 -21.30 -6.69 3.84
CA PHE A 117 -22.24 -6.10 4.79
C PHE A 117 -23.34 -5.32 4.06
N PRO A 118 -24.23 -6.01 3.32
CA PRO A 118 -25.27 -5.35 2.50
C PRO A 118 -26.30 -4.57 3.34
N GLN A 119 -26.36 -4.81 4.65
CA GLN A 119 -27.22 -4.10 5.58
C GLN A 119 -26.66 -2.73 6.01
N LEU A 120 -25.41 -2.41 5.71
CA LEU A 120 -24.75 -1.16 6.11
C LEU A 120 -24.68 -0.17 4.93
N GLU A 121 -24.63 1.13 5.25
CA GLU A 121 -24.47 2.19 4.26
C GLU A 121 -23.01 2.68 4.22
N PHE A 122 -22.51 3.07 3.05
CA PHE A 122 -21.11 3.46 2.88
C PHE A 122 -21.00 4.83 2.23
N GLU A 123 -20.47 5.77 3.00
CA GLU A 123 -20.38 7.17 2.61
C GLU A 123 -18.95 7.70 2.59
N ASN A 124 -18.73 8.73 1.78
CA ASN A 124 -17.42 9.34 1.63
C ASN A 124 -17.03 10.12 2.90
N ILE A 125 -15.78 9.94 3.36
CA ILE A 125 -15.19 10.76 4.42
C ILE A 125 -13.84 11.34 3.97
N ARG A 126 -13.80 12.67 3.84
CA ARG A 126 -12.61 13.43 3.41
C ARG A 126 -11.83 13.99 4.60
N GLY A 127 -10.54 14.20 4.39
CA GLY A 127 -9.58 14.73 5.37
C GLY A 127 -8.42 13.77 5.64
N ASN A 128 -7.41 14.26 6.35
CA ASN A 128 -6.35 13.40 6.88
C ASN A 128 -6.86 12.57 8.08
N LEU A 129 -6.00 11.70 8.62
CA LEU A 129 -6.34 10.82 9.74
C LEU A 129 -6.93 11.57 10.95
N ASN A 130 -6.29 12.66 11.39
CA ASN A 130 -6.77 13.52 12.48
C ASN A 130 -8.20 14.04 12.20
N THR A 131 -8.42 14.62 11.01
CA THR A 131 -9.73 15.18 10.65
C THR A 131 -10.82 14.10 10.59
N ARG A 132 -10.49 12.90 10.11
CA ARG A 132 -11.46 11.80 10.01
C ARG A 132 -11.87 11.26 11.38
N LEU A 133 -10.92 11.07 12.30
CA LEU A 133 -11.24 10.66 13.66
C LEU A 133 -12.03 11.74 14.39
N LYS A 134 -11.66 13.02 14.24
CA LYS A 134 -12.43 14.13 14.81
C LYS A 134 -13.89 14.11 14.34
N LYS A 135 -14.12 13.90 13.03
CA LYS A 135 -15.49 13.77 12.48
C LYS A 135 -16.24 12.57 13.05
N LEU A 136 -15.58 11.44 13.27
CA LEU A 136 -16.18 10.26 13.88
C LEU A 136 -16.53 10.49 15.36
N ASP A 137 -15.70 11.22 16.09
CA ASP A 137 -15.87 11.40 17.53
C ASP A 137 -16.88 12.51 17.88
N GLU A 138 -16.93 13.58 17.06
CA GLU A 138 -17.74 14.77 17.34
C GLU A 138 -19.11 14.77 16.65
N LYS A 139 -19.31 13.93 15.63
CA LYS A 139 -20.54 13.92 14.83
C LYS A 139 -21.14 12.53 14.76
N ASP A 140 -22.46 12.50 14.72
CA ASP A 140 -23.25 11.28 14.52
C ASP A 140 -23.39 10.88 13.04
N ASP A 141 -22.59 11.49 12.14
CA ASP A 141 -22.62 11.23 10.69
C ASP A 141 -22.17 9.80 10.33
N TYR A 142 -21.34 9.17 11.16
CA TYR A 142 -20.75 7.86 10.89
C TYR A 142 -20.80 6.97 12.14
N ALA A 143 -21.32 5.75 11.98
CA ALA A 143 -21.26 4.71 13.00
C ALA A 143 -19.85 4.11 13.14
N ALA A 144 -19.08 4.12 12.05
CA ALA A 144 -17.68 3.70 12.01
C ALA A 144 -16.94 4.36 10.83
N ILE A 145 -15.60 4.32 10.85
CA ILE A 145 -14.78 4.61 9.67
C ILE A 145 -13.77 3.49 9.42
N ILE A 146 -13.36 3.35 8.16
CA ILE A 146 -12.37 2.34 7.76
C ILE A 146 -11.02 3.00 7.45
N LEU A 147 -9.98 2.58 8.14
CA LEU A 147 -8.62 3.09 8.05
C LEU A 147 -7.62 1.95 7.81
N ALA A 148 -6.35 2.29 7.53
CA ALA A 148 -5.30 1.27 7.47
C ALA A 148 -4.74 1.03 8.87
N ALA A 149 -4.61 -0.23 9.30
CA ALA A 149 -4.09 -0.58 10.63
C ALA A 149 -2.69 0.03 10.87
N ALA A 150 -1.78 -0.10 9.88
CA ALA A 150 -0.45 0.50 9.95
C ALA A 150 -0.45 2.03 10.11
N GLY A 151 -1.47 2.71 9.58
CA GLY A 151 -1.61 4.16 9.73
C GLY A 151 -1.97 4.55 11.17
N LEU A 152 -2.91 3.83 11.78
CA LEU A 152 -3.29 4.02 13.18
C LEU A 152 -2.14 3.70 14.12
N LYS A 153 -1.45 2.58 13.89
CA LYS A 153 -0.27 2.16 14.66
C LYS A 153 0.84 3.22 14.67
N ARG A 154 1.21 3.74 13.49
CA ARG A 154 2.24 4.79 13.40
C ARG A 154 1.85 6.07 14.12
N MET A 155 0.56 6.37 14.24
CA MET A 155 0.07 7.52 14.99
C MET A 155 -0.02 7.28 16.51
N GLY A 156 0.29 6.06 16.99
CA GLY A 156 0.12 5.67 18.38
C GLY A 156 -1.34 5.48 18.78
N TRP A 157 -2.21 5.12 17.81
CA TRP A 157 -3.66 5.02 17.98
C TRP A 157 -4.17 3.58 17.84
N GLU A 158 -3.34 2.57 18.14
CA GLU A 158 -3.75 1.17 18.13
C GLU A 158 -4.96 0.91 19.03
N SER A 159 -5.07 1.61 20.16
CA SER A 159 -6.20 1.51 21.09
C SER A 159 -7.54 1.97 20.49
N ARG A 160 -7.52 2.69 19.35
CA ARG A 160 -8.72 3.10 18.61
C ARG A 160 -9.23 2.00 17.69
N ILE A 161 -8.44 0.95 17.42
CA ILE A 161 -8.84 -0.14 16.53
C ILE A 161 -9.89 -1.00 17.23
N SER A 162 -11.11 -0.98 16.71
CA SER A 162 -12.22 -1.82 17.21
C SER A 162 -12.19 -3.21 16.59
N GLN A 163 -11.81 -3.31 15.32
CA GLN A 163 -11.76 -4.57 14.58
C GLN A 163 -10.68 -4.50 13.48
N ILE A 164 -9.91 -5.56 13.31
CA ILE A 164 -9.05 -5.78 12.15
C ILE A 164 -9.82 -6.61 11.13
N LEU A 165 -9.88 -6.16 9.88
CA LEU A 165 -10.59 -6.85 8.81
C LEU A 165 -9.67 -7.87 8.15
N GLY A 166 -10.04 -9.15 8.24
CA GLY A 166 -9.33 -10.24 7.57
C GLY A 166 -9.57 -10.23 6.04
N PRO A 167 -8.85 -11.07 5.29
CA PRO A 167 -8.99 -11.14 3.82
C PRO A 167 -10.38 -11.58 3.35
N GLU A 168 -11.17 -12.26 4.18
CA GLU A 168 -12.57 -12.59 3.86
C GLU A 168 -13.52 -11.39 3.97
N ASP A 169 -13.18 -10.40 4.80
CA ASP A 169 -13.99 -9.18 4.95
C ASP A 169 -13.50 -8.05 4.04
N CYS A 170 -12.18 -7.81 3.99
CA CYS A 170 -11.59 -6.75 3.17
C CYS A 170 -10.10 -7.02 2.89
N MET A 171 -9.79 -7.47 1.67
CA MET A 171 -8.41 -7.54 1.18
C MET A 171 -7.83 -6.13 0.99
N TYR A 172 -6.54 -5.99 1.26
CA TYR A 172 -5.88 -4.70 1.38
C TYR A 172 -5.43 -4.12 0.03
N ALA A 173 -5.01 -2.84 0.04
CA ALA A 173 -4.43 -2.20 -1.13
C ALA A 173 -3.00 -2.70 -1.39
N VAL A 174 -2.59 -2.75 -2.64
CA VAL A 174 -1.22 -3.03 -3.09
C VAL A 174 -0.22 -2.16 -2.33
N GLY A 175 0.79 -2.77 -1.72
CA GLY A 175 1.81 -2.08 -0.92
C GLY A 175 1.34 -1.51 0.42
N GLN A 176 0.09 -1.76 0.85
CA GLN A 176 -0.39 -1.24 2.13
C GLN A 176 0.41 -1.80 3.31
N GLY A 177 0.82 -0.94 4.24
CA GLY A 177 1.63 -1.31 5.40
C GLY A 177 3.14 -1.17 5.17
N ALA A 178 3.62 -1.26 3.93
CA ALA A 178 5.04 -1.05 3.61
C ALA A 178 5.38 0.44 3.49
N LEU A 179 6.60 0.80 3.91
CA LEU A 179 7.23 2.08 3.55
C LEU A 179 8.22 1.85 2.41
N ALA A 180 8.34 2.86 1.55
CA ALA A 180 9.23 2.87 0.42
C ALA A 180 10.13 4.11 0.50
N VAL A 181 11.39 3.94 0.10
CA VAL A 181 12.35 5.04 -0.08
C VAL A 181 12.57 5.25 -1.57
N GLU A 182 12.08 6.37 -2.08
CA GLU A 182 12.30 6.82 -3.46
C GLU A 182 13.64 7.56 -3.54
N VAL A 183 14.45 7.23 -4.55
CA VAL A 183 15.78 7.77 -4.80
C VAL A 183 16.00 7.99 -6.30
N ARG A 184 17.08 8.70 -6.65
CA ARG A 184 17.53 8.80 -8.04
C ARG A 184 18.08 7.46 -8.52
N ALA A 185 17.63 6.98 -9.67
CA ALA A 185 17.99 5.66 -10.20
C ALA A 185 19.48 5.52 -10.57
N GLN A 186 20.17 6.64 -10.83
CA GLN A 186 21.60 6.65 -11.18
C GLN A 186 22.51 6.95 -9.98
N ASP A 187 21.94 7.22 -8.79
CA ASP A 187 22.69 7.58 -7.60
C ASP A 187 23.07 6.32 -6.81
N LYS A 188 24.21 5.73 -7.19
CA LYS A 188 24.67 4.44 -6.65
C LYS A 188 24.99 4.51 -5.16
N ASP A 189 25.57 5.61 -4.69
CA ASP A 189 25.96 5.77 -3.30
C ASP A 189 24.72 5.78 -2.40
N ILE A 190 23.67 6.52 -2.81
CA ILE A 190 22.40 6.54 -2.09
C ILE A 190 21.68 5.20 -2.19
N LEU A 191 21.67 4.56 -3.37
CA LEU A 191 21.09 3.22 -3.54
C LEU A 191 21.73 2.19 -2.63
N GLU A 192 23.07 2.17 -2.55
CA GLU A 192 23.81 1.29 -1.67
C GLU A 192 23.46 1.57 -0.20
N MET A 193 23.46 2.84 0.21
CA MET A 193 23.11 3.25 1.57
C MET A 193 21.70 2.84 1.98
N VAL A 194 20.69 2.95 1.10
CA VAL A 194 19.31 2.60 1.46
C VAL A 194 19.02 1.12 1.30
N SER A 195 19.80 0.37 0.51
CA SER A 195 19.56 -1.05 0.21
C SER A 195 19.50 -1.95 1.45
N VAL A 196 20.22 -1.57 2.52
CA VAL A 196 20.22 -2.26 3.82
C VAL A 196 18.88 -2.20 4.55
N LEU A 197 17.98 -1.30 4.13
CA LEU A 197 16.63 -1.17 4.67
C LEU A 197 15.64 -2.15 4.03
N HIS A 198 16.01 -2.81 2.93
CA HIS A 198 15.15 -3.81 2.30
C HIS A 198 14.83 -4.95 3.27
N HIS A 199 13.56 -5.31 3.34
CA HIS A 199 13.12 -6.54 3.97
C HIS A 199 12.70 -7.55 2.90
N PRO A 200 13.47 -8.63 2.64
CA PRO A 200 13.29 -9.51 1.49
C PRO A 200 11.85 -10.00 1.29
N ASP A 201 11.18 -10.52 2.32
CA ASP A 201 9.80 -11.00 2.20
C ASP A 201 8.83 -9.88 1.80
N THR A 202 9.06 -8.66 2.29
CA THR A 202 8.22 -7.52 1.94
C THR A 202 8.47 -7.06 0.52
N VAL A 203 9.74 -7.05 0.08
CA VAL A 203 10.11 -6.77 -1.32
C VAL A 203 9.39 -7.72 -2.27
N LEU A 204 9.51 -9.04 -2.05
CA LEU A 204 8.90 -10.06 -2.92
C LEU A 204 7.38 -9.93 -2.99
N ARG A 205 6.72 -9.79 -1.82
CA ARG A 205 5.26 -9.57 -1.76
C ARG A 205 4.85 -8.30 -2.49
N CYS A 206 5.56 -7.20 -2.27
CA CYS A 206 5.22 -5.92 -2.88
C CYS A 206 5.48 -5.91 -4.39
N ILE A 207 6.51 -6.59 -4.88
CA ILE A 207 6.75 -6.76 -6.32
C ILE A 207 5.61 -7.53 -6.96
N SER A 208 5.19 -8.67 -6.39
CA SER A 208 4.05 -9.42 -6.96
C SER A 208 2.75 -8.62 -6.96
N GLU A 209 2.48 -7.86 -5.89
CA GLU A 209 1.29 -7.00 -5.81
C GLU A 209 1.33 -5.86 -6.84
N ARG A 210 2.49 -5.21 -6.99
CA ARG A 210 2.67 -4.10 -7.94
C ARG A 210 2.62 -4.57 -9.38
N ALA A 211 3.21 -5.73 -9.69
CA ALA A 211 3.14 -6.35 -11.02
C ALA A 211 1.70 -6.70 -11.40
N PHE A 212 0.95 -7.30 -10.46
CA PHE A 212 -0.48 -7.55 -10.63
C PHE A 212 -1.26 -6.27 -10.95
N LEU A 213 -1.05 -5.21 -10.17
CA LEU A 213 -1.75 -3.94 -10.39
C LEU A 213 -1.36 -3.25 -11.71
N LYS A 214 -0.06 -3.26 -12.04
CA LYS A 214 0.48 -2.70 -13.28
C LYS A 214 -0.12 -3.39 -14.50
N GLN A 215 -0.19 -4.72 -14.48
CA GLN A 215 -0.71 -5.53 -15.58
C GLN A 215 -2.22 -5.37 -15.78
N LEU A 216 -2.98 -5.12 -14.71
CA LEU A 216 -4.40 -4.76 -14.80
C LEU A 216 -4.64 -3.32 -15.30
N GLU A 217 -3.57 -2.55 -15.56
CA GLU A 217 -3.61 -1.11 -15.80
C GLU A 217 -4.38 -0.37 -14.69
N GLY A 218 -4.34 -0.91 -13.47
CA GLY A 218 -5.08 -0.39 -12.33
C GLY A 218 -4.35 0.75 -11.65
N GLY A 219 -5.05 1.86 -11.39
CA GLY A 219 -4.58 2.95 -10.54
C GLY A 219 -5.34 3.01 -9.21
N CYS A 220 -5.09 4.05 -8.41
CA CYS A 220 -5.84 4.32 -7.17
C CYS A 220 -7.36 4.51 -7.38
N SER A 221 -7.80 4.73 -8.63
CA SER A 221 -9.19 5.01 -9.02
C SER A 221 -10.00 3.76 -9.33
N VAL A 222 -9.48 2.55 -9.10
CA VAL A 222 -10.22 1.29 -9.31
C VAL A 222 -10.21 0.41 -8.06
N PRO A 223 -11.29 -0.35 -7.80
CA PRO A 223 -11.41 -1.23 -6.63
C PRO A 223 -10.65 -2.55 -6.87
N VAL A 224 -9.32 -2.49 -6.82
CA VAL A 224 -8.42 -3.65 -6.88
C VAL A 224 -7.88 -3.93 -5.48
N ALA A 225 -7.88 -5.20 -5.06
CA ALA A 225 -7.39 -5.63 -3.76
C ALA A 225 -6.47 -6.84 -3.88
N VAL A 226 -5.59 -7.00 -2.89
CA VAL A 226 -4.63 -8.10 -2.82
C VAL A 226 -4.50 -8.63 -1.40
N HIS A 227 -4.08 -9.89 -1.30
CA HIS A 227 -3.56 -10.51 -0.09
C HIS A 227 -2.33 -11.34 -0.47
N THR A 228 -1.25 -11.21 0.29
CA THR A 228 0.01 -11.93 0.05
C THR A 228 0.57 -12.48 1.33
N GLU A 229 1.21 -13.63 1.20
CA GLU A 229 1.85 -14.33 2.31
C GLU A 229 3.09 -15.06 1.80
N VAL A 230 4.16 -15.09 2.61
CA VAL A 230 5.34 -15.91 2.36
C VAL A 230 5.39 -16.99 3.44
N LYS A 231 5.39 -18.27 3.04
CA LYS A 231 5.55 -19.42 3.94
C LYS A 231 6.72 -20.26 3.47
N GLY A 232 7.84 -20.20 4.19
CA GLY A 232 9.08 -20.83 3.74
C GLY A 232 9.49 -20.25 2.39
N SER A 233 9.67 -21.10 1.38
CA SER A 233 10.02 -20.70 0.01
C SER A 233 8.81 -20.44 -0.90
N MET A 234 7.59 -20.40 -0.37
CA MET A 234 6.38 -20.19 -1.16
C MET A 234 5.82 -18.77 -0.98
N LEU A 235 5.67 -18.05 -2.08
CA LEU A 235 4.95 -16.78 -2.15
C LEU A 235 3.54 -17.02 -2.68
N TYR A 236 2.54 -16.63 -1.91
CA TYR A 236 1.13 -16.68 -2.26
C TYR A 236 0.63 -15.27 -2.60
N LEU A 237 -0.13 -15.15 -3.68
CA LEU A 237 -0.81 -13.93 -4.08
C LEU A 237 -2.28 -14.26 -4.40
N THR A 238 -3.18 -13.68 -3.61
CA THR A 238 -4.60 -13.56 -3.92
C THR A 238 -4.86 -12.16 -4.44
N GLY A 239 -5.57 -12.05 -5.55
CA GLY A 239 -5.91 -10.78 -6.18
C GLY A 239 -7.39 -10.75 -6.54
N ALA A 240 -8.01 -9.58 -6.44
CA ALA A 240 -9.40 -9.40 -6.86
C ALA A 240 -9.68 -8.02 -7.45
N VAL A 241 -10.68 -8.00 -8.33
CA VAL A 241 -11.29 -6.80 -8.91
C VAL A 241 -12.78 -6.79 -8.59
N TYR A 242 -13.35 -5.62 -8.33
CA TYR A 242 -14.76 -5.46 -7.97
C TYR A 242 -15.45 -4.41 -8.86
N SER A 243 -16.77 -4.49 -9.02
CA SER A 243 -17.56 -3.32 -9.45
C SER A 243 -17.62 -2.28 -8.31
N LEU A 244 -18.02 -1.03 -8.61
CA LEU A 244 -18.07 0.02 -7.58
C LEU A 244 -19.09 -0.24 -6.45
N ASP A 245 -20.15 -0.99 -6.75
CA ASP A 245 -21.15 -1.44 -5.79
C ASP A 245 -20.78 -2.76 -5.11
N GLY A 246 -19.77 -3.47 -5.61
CA GLY A 246 -19.33 -4.77 -5.10
C GLY A 246 -20.12 -5.98 -5.61
N ALA A 247 -21.14 -5.80 -6.47
CA ALA A 247 -21.95 -6.88 -6.99
C ALA A 247 -21.11 -7.87 -7.82
N ASP A 248 -20.34 -7.36 -8.77
CA ASP A 248 -19.43 -8.14 -9.59
C ASP A 248 -18.05 -8.22 -8.92
N CYS A 249 -17.46 -9.42 -8.95
CA CYS A 249 -16.17 -9.68 -8.36
C CYS A 249 -15.48 -10.83 -9.07
N LEU A 250 -14.24 -10.63 -9.48
CA LEU A 250 -13.34 -11.72 -9.87
C LEU A 250 -12.21 -11.79 -8.86
N LYS A 251 -12.04 -12.96 -8.23
CA LYS A 251 -11.01 -13.25 -7.24
C LYS A 251 -10.32 -14.54 -7.63
N ASP A 252 -9.00 -14.57 -7.54
CA ASP A 252 -8.22 -15.79 -7.79
C ASP A 252 -6.93 -15.77 -6.95
N THR A 253 -6.32 -16.95 -6.77
CA THR A 253 -5.08 -17.12 -6.00
C THR A 253 -4.07 -17.93 -6.79
N MET A 254 -2.83 -17.46 -6.80
CA MET A 254 -1.70 -18.18 -7.36
C MET A 254 -0.55 -18.21 -6.35
N GLN A 255 0.41 -19.09 -6.60
CA GLN A 255 1.61 -19.21 -5.78
C GLN A 255 2.83 -19.49 -6.67
N THR A 256 4.00 -19.13 -6.18
CA THR A 256 5.28 -19.49 -6.81
C THR A 256 6.34 -19.79 -5.75
N VAL A 257 7.40 -20.48 -6.17
CA VAL A 257 8.59 -20.66 -5.33
C VAL A 257 9.44 -19.40 -5.44
N VAL A 258 9.84 -18.85 -4.30
CA VAL A 258 10.82 -17.77 -4.13
C VAL A 258 11.90 -18.26 -3.18
N GLU A 259 13.08 -18.59 -3.70
CA GLU A 259 14.21 -18.93 -2.84
C GLU A 259 14.83 -17.64 -2.30
N ILE A 260 14.68 -17.44 -0.99
CA ILE A 260 15.31 -16.34 -0.26
C ILE A 260 16.74 -16.78 0.06
N ASP A 261 17.61 -16.71 -0.94
CA ASP A 261 19.03 -17.01 -0.75
C ASP A 261 19.70 -15.80 -0.09
N ASN A 262 20.27 -16.00 1.10
CA ASN A 262 21.01 -14.95 1.84
C ASN A 262 22.40 -14.64 1.23
N LYS A 263 22.72 -15.19 0.06
CA LYS A 263 23.98 -14.96 -0.63
C LYS A 263 23.77 -13.95 -1.74
N VAL A 264 24.10 -12.70 -1.44
CA VAL A 264 24.18 -11.63 -2.45
C VAL A 264 25.22 -12.05 -3.50
N SER A 265 24.81 -12.18 -4.75
CA SER A 265 25.76 -12.40 -5.85
C SER A 265 26.41 -11.06 -6.22
N GLU A 266 27.75 -10.99 -6.15
CA GLU A 266 28.55 -9.79 -6.41
C GLU A 266 28.51 -9.29 -7.87
N SER A 267 27.67 -9.89 -8.73
CA SER A 267 27.68 -9.64 -10.18
C SER A 267 26.30 -9.44 -10.82
N ALA A 268 25.23 -9.25 -10.05
CA ALA A 268 23.92 -9.00 -10.64
C ALA A 268 23.85 -7.56 -11.19
N GLN A 269 23.66 -7.46 -12.50
CA GLN A 269 23.23 -6.22 -13.16
C GLN A 269 22.01 -5.68 -12.41
N THR A 270 22.03 -4.41 -11.99
CA THR A 270 20.92 -3.79 -11.25
C THR A 270 19.69 -3.75 -12.15
N CYS A 271 18.78 -4.71 -11.99
CA CYS A 271 17.52 -4.78 -12.70
C CYS A 271 16.42 -4.12 -11.87
N GLU A 272 15.58 -3.32 -12.51
CA GLU A 272 14.40 -2.74 -11.88
C GLU A 272 13.19 -3.63 -12.13
N HIS A 273 12.50 -4.01 -11.06
CA HIS A 273 11.24 -4.76 -11.12
C HIS A 273 10.11 -3.84 -10.62
N VAL A 274 9.16 -3.50 -11.48
CA VAL A 274 8.00 -2.64 -11.15
C VAL A 274 8.35 -1.37 -10.35
N GLY A 275 9.43 -0.68 -10.76
CA GLY A 275 9.90 0.55 -10.09
C GLY A 275 10.77 0.32 -8.86
N VAL A 276 11.23 -0.91 -8.59
CA VAL A 276 12.00 -1.28 -7.40
C VAL A 276 13.40 -1.76 -7.80
N THR A 277 14.43 -1.19 -7.19
CA THR A 277 15.81 -1.67 -7.26
C THR A 277 16.17 -2.34 -5.93
N ALA A 278 16.33 -3.66 -5.95
CA ALA A 278 16.61 -4.47 -4.75
C ALA A 278 17.75 -5.46 -4.99
N SER A 279 19.00 -4.96 -4.99
CA SER A 279 20.20 -5.77 -5.20
C SER A 279 20.47 -6.79 -4.09
N SER A 280 19.87 -6.61 -2.91
CA SER A 280 20.00 -7.51 -1.77
C SER A 280 19.08 -8.74 -1.82
N VAL A 281 18.22 -8.84 -2.84
CA VAL A 281 17.31 -9.99 -3.06
C VAL A 281 17.70 -10.69 -4.37
N SER A 282 17.64 -12.02 -4.39
CA SER A 282 18.03 -12.81 -5.57
C SER A 282 17.18 -12.43 -6.80
N SER A 283 17.84 -12.21 -7.95
CA SER A 283 17.16 -11.83 -9.19
C SER A 283 16.10 -12.85 -9.62
N SER A 284 16.37 -14.14 -9.42
CA SER A 284 15.41 -15.21 -9.71
C SER A 284 14.14 -15.13 -8.86
N ALA A 285 14.26 -14.76 -7.57
CA ALA A 285 13.09 -14.57 -6.70
C ALA A 285 12.31 -13.30 -7.08
N LEU A 286 12.99 -12.21 -7.45
CA LEU A 286 12.36 -10.99 -7.94
C LEU A 286 11.57 -11.24 -9.23
N GLU A 287 12.18 -11.94 -10.20
CA GLU A 287 11.53 -12.36 -11.45
C GLU A 287 10.33 -13.27 -11.19
N ALA A 288 10.47 -14.26 -10.29
CA ALA A 288 9.38 -15.16 -9.93
C ALA A 288 8.20 -14.41 -9.29
N ALA A 289 8.48 -13.45 -8.38
CA ALA A 289 7.47 -12.62 -7.75
C ALA A 289 6.75 -11.72 -8.77
N GLU A 290 7.49 -11.08 -9.68
CA GLU A 290 6.92 -10.23 -10.73
C GLU A 290 6.04 -11.06 -11.68
N LYS A 291 6.54 -12.22 -12.12
CA LYS A 291 5.81 -13.17 -12.96
C LYS A 291 4.53 -13.66 -12.31
N LEU A 292 4.55 -13.99 -11.02
CA LEU A 292 3.35 -14.38 -10.27
C LEU A 292 2.25 -13.30 -10.34
N GLY A 293 2.64 -12.03 -10.17
CA GLY A 293 1.70 -10.90 -10.27
C GLY A 293 1.12 -10.76 -11.67
N MET A 294 1.95 -10.84 -12.70
CA MET A 294 1.51 -10.75 -14.10
C MET A 294 0.58 -11.91 -14.50
N ASP A 295 0.93 -13.14 -14.11
CA ASP A 295 0.15 -14.34 -14.43
C ASP A 295 -1.25 -14.28 -13.80
N LEU A 296 -1.33 -13.86 -12.54
CA LEU A 296 -2.62 -13.69 -11.87
C LEU A 296 -3.47 -12.59 -12.51
N ALA A 297 -2.85 -11.46 -12.89
CA ALA A 297 -3.56 -10.39 -13.58
C ALA A 297 -4.10 -10.87 -14.93
N ASN A 298 -3.30 -11.59 -15.71
CA ASN A 298 -3.73 -12.17 -16.99
C ASN A 298 -4.87 -13.18 -16.81
N ALA A 299 -4.83 -14.01 -15.77
CA ALA A 299 -5.92 -14.92 -15.44
C ALA A 299 -7.23 -14.18 -15.14
N LEU A 300 -7.19 -13.07 -14.41
CA LEU A 300 -8.37 -12.24 -14.16
C LEU A 300 -8.84 -11.50 -15.43
N LEU A 301 -7.92 -11.00 -16.26
CA LEU A 301 -8.25 -10.35 -17.53
C LEU A 301 -8.97 -11.32 -18.48
N ASN A 302 -8.51 -12.57 -18.56
CA ASN A 302 -9.17 -13.63 -19.35
C ASN A 302 -10.56 -13.98 -18.81
N LYS A 303 -10.83 -13.72 -17.53
CA LYS A 303 -12.14 -13.88 -16.89
C LYS A 303 -13.05 -12.64 -17.02
N GLY A 304 -12.61 -11.59 -17.71
CA GLY A 304 -13.41 -10.38 -17.94
C GLY A 304 -13.12 -9.21 -16.98
N ALA A 305 -12.02 -9.24 -16.23
CA ALA A 305 -11.68 -8.15 -15.30
C ALA A 305 -11.59 -6.77 -15.98
N LYS A 306 -11.23 -6.73 -17.26
CA LYS A 306 -11.12 -5.48 -18.03
C LYS A 306 -12.44 -4.72 -18.09
N ASP A 307 -13.56 -5.41 -18.24
CA ASP A 307 -14.88 -4.80 -18.37
C ASP A 307 -15.34 -4.21 -17.03
N ILE A 308 -15.13 -4.95 -15.94
CA ILE A 308 -15.38 -4.48 -14.57
C ILE A 308 -14.58 -3.20 -14.29
N LEU A 309 -13.27 -3.22 -14.56
CA LEU A 309 -12.38 -2.09 -14.31
C LEU A 309 -12.72 -0.87 -15.18
N THR A 310 -13.03 -1.08 -16.46
CA THR A 310 -13.41 0.01 -17.39
C THR A 310 -14.71 0.68 -16.95
N THR A 311 -15.70 -0.11 -16.55
CA THR A 311 -16.99 0.39 -16.04
C THR A 311 -16.79 1.15 -14.74
N ALA A 312 -15.99 0.60 -13.82
CA ALA A 312 -15.67 1.26 -12.55
C ALA A 312 -14.98 2.61 -12.73
N ARG A 313 -14.03 2.73 -13.69
CA ARG A 313 -13.37 4.02 -14.00
C ARG A 313 -14.38 5.04 -14.51
N LYS A 314 -15.18 4.70 -15.53
CA LYS A 314 -16.19 5.60 -16.11
C LYS A 314 -17.18 6.11 -15.06
N LEU A 315 -17.67 5.23 -14.20
CA LEU A 315 -18.59 5.61 -13.14
C LEU A 315 -17.92 6.47 -12.07
N ASN A 316 -16.64 6.23 -11.76
CA ASN A 316 -15.91 7.05 -10.81
C ASN A 316 -15.64 8.46 -11.36
N ASP A 317 -15.29 8.59 -12.64
CA ASP A 317 -15.03 9.88 -13.29
C ASP A 317 -16.30 10.74 -13.43
N ALA A 318 -17.49 10.13 -13.35
CA ALA A 318 -18.78 10.81 -13.41
C ALA A 318 -19.32 11.28 -12.04
N ARG A 319 -18.64 10.99 -10.93
CA ARG A 319 -19.06 11.34 -9.55
C ARG A 319 -18.37 12.60 -9.03
#